data_AF-A0A3C0GD65-F1
#
_entry.id   AF-A0A3C0GD65-F1
#
_cell.length_a   1.000
_cell.length_b   1.000
_cell.length_c   1.000
_cell.angle_alpha   90.00
_cell.angle_beta   90.00
_cell.angle_gamma   90.00
#
_symmetry.space_group_name_H-M   'P 1'
#
loop_
_entity.id
_entity.type
_entity.pdbx_description
1 polymer ?
#
loop_
_entity_poly.entity_id
_entity_poly.type
_entity_poly.pdbx_seq_one_letter_code
_entity_poly.pdbx_strand_id
1 'polypeptide(L)'
;RNGEPFEKLIKYKKVLPNVLMRFCTIELKIRTAKRFLRNPLEIGWKNWINAVGILYDEPTRLNAKQKKDVFTRWFPLGENKVTAQIIDDFWAKKNFKLNLPIVRNKTMYGNCDGCFLKSEDQLAMLCKEFPEKFKWWLDLETEHKHRGDYGYFNHDRKMHLLKDNVDRQQDWVFDQQGYFCQANLGECTG
;
A
#
# COMPACT_ATOMS: atom_id res chain seq x y z
N ARG A 1 2.82 -7.62 -15.60
CA ARG A 1 3.31 -6.40 -16.29
C ARG A 1 4.50 -5.76 -15.55
N ASN A 2 5.37 -6.54 -14.87
CA ASN A 2 6.66 -6.17 -14.24
C ASN A 2 6.91 -4.66 -14.00
N GLY A 3 6.02 -3.95 -13.29
CA GLY A 3 6.17 -2.51 -13.04
C GLY A 3 5.88 -1.53 -14.20
N GLU A 4 5.76 -1.98 -15.45
CA GLU A 4 5.73 -1.12 -16.65
C GLU A 4 4.70 0.03 -16.61
N PRO A 5 3.45 -0.14 -16.14
CA PRO A 5 2.50 0.98 -16.10
C PRO A 5 2.95 2.09 -15.14
N PHE A 6 3.62 1.72 -14.05
CA PHE A 6 4.13 2.64 -13.05
C PHE A 6 5.34 3.41 -13.61
N GLU A 7 6.27 2.72 -14.26
CA GLU A 7 7.40 3.33 -14.96
C GLU A 7 6.96 4.32 -16.04
N LYS A 8 6.01 3.94 -16.89
CA LYS A 8 5.46 4.82 -17.93
C LYS A 8 4.86 6.08 -17.30
N LEU A 9 4.18 5.93 -16.17
CA LEU A 9 3.60 7.05 -15.45
C LEU A 9 4.67 7.97 -14.84
N ILE A 10 5.73 7.42 -14.23
CA ILE A 10 6.88 8.22 -13.74
C ILE A 10 7.52 8.98 -14.90
N LYS A 11 7.82 8.30 -16.02
CA LYS A 11 8.42 8.91 -17.22
C LYS A 11 7.57 10.07 -17.75
N TYR A 12 6.25 9.89 -17.79
CA TYR A 12 5.30 10.93 -18.19
C TYR A 12 5.27 12.11 -17.21
N LYS A 13 5.27 11.84 -15.89
CA LYS A 13 5.20 12.88 -14.85
C LYS A 13 6.54 13.57 -14.60
N LYS A 14 7.66 12.96 -14.98
CA LYS A 14 9.03 13.43 -14.75
C LYS A 14 9.38 13.65 -13.27
N VAL A 15 8.64 13.02 -12.36
CA VAL A 15 8.84 13.01 -10.91
C VAL A 15 8.45 11.65 -10.35
N LEU A 16 9.05 11.24 -9.24
CA LEU A 16 8.56 10.09 -8.47
C LEU A 16 7.26 10.47 -7.73
N PRO A 17 6.30 9.55 -7.60
CA PRO A 17 5.21 9.72 -6.66
C PRO A 17 5.79 9.68 -5.24
N ASN A 18 5.23 10.47 -4.34
CA ASN A 18 5.71 10.49 -2.95
C ASN A 18 4.55 10.72 -1.97
N VAL A 19 4.89 10.80 -0.68
CA VAL A 19 3.92 10.96 0.42
C VAL A 19 2.98 12.15 0.19
N LEU A 20 3.44 13.21 -0.48
CA LEU A 20 2.67 14.40 -0.83
C LEU A 20 1.95 14.24 -2.20
N MET A 21 2.67 13.80 -3.21
CA MET A 21 2.23 13.69 -4.60
C MET A 21 1.83 12.25 -4.96
N ARG A 22 0.68 11.81 -4.46
CA ARG A 22 0.17 10.44 -4.62
C ARG A 22 -0.51 10.19 -5.98
N PHE A 23 0.09 10.68 -7.08
CA PHE A 23 -0.50 10.54 -8.41
C PHE A 23 -0.58 9.09 -8.89
N CYS A 24 0.25 8.19 -8.35
CA CYS A 24 0.17 6.74 -8.62
C CYS A 24 -1.20 6.17 -8.21
N THR A 25 -1.73 6.57 -7.04
CA THR A 25 -3.08 6.19 -6.59
C THR A 25 -4.15 6.71 -7.54
N ILE A 26 -4.01 7.97 -7.98
CA ILE A 26 -4.99 8.60 -8.88
C ILE A 26 -5.03 7.89 -10.23
N GLU A 27 -3.88 7.72 -10.87
CA GLU A 27 -3.84 7.21 -12.24
C GLU A 27 -3.94 5.70 -12.31
N LEU A 28 -3.18 4.97 -11.48
CA LEU A 28 -3.05 3.51 -11.58
C LEU A 28 -4.17 2.77 -10.85
N LYS A 29 -4.83 3.40 -9.87
CA LYS A 29 -5.94 2.79 -9.14
C LYS A 29 -7.28 3.44 -9.53
N ILE A 30 -7.48 4.70 -9.16
CA ILE A 30 -8.80 5.35 -9.21
C ILE A 30 -9.27 5.56 -10.66
N ARG A 31 -8.48 6.27 -11.48
CA ARG A 31 -8.87 6.61 -12.85
C ARG A 31 -8.88 5.37 -13.74
N THR A 32 -7.96 4.43 -13.52
CA THR A 32 -7.95 3.17 -14.28
C THR A 32 -9.23 2.37 -14.04
N ALA A 33 -9.64 2.17 -12.79
CA ALA A 33 -10.90 1.49 -12.49
C ALA A 33 -12.12 2.22 -13.09
N LYS A 34 -12.19 3.55 -12.96
CA LYS A 34 -13.29 4.34 -13.54
C LYS A 34 -13.34 4.26 -15.06
N ARG A 35 -12.19 4.32 -15.75
CA ARG A 35 -12.13 4.20 -17.21
C ARG A 35 -12.66 2.85 -17.67
N PHE A 36 -12.26 1.78 -17.00
CA PHE A 36 -12.75 0.43 -17.29
C PHE A 36 -14.27 0.33 -17.10
N LEU A 37 -14.79 0.73 -15.93
CA LEU A 37 -16.23 0.65 -15.63
C LEU A 37 -17.09 1.53 -16.53
N ARG A 38 -16.60 2.70 -16.94
CA ARG A 38 -17.34 3.65 -17.79
C ARG A 38 -17.22 3.38 -19.28
N ASN A 39 -16.26 2.56 -19.70
CA ASN A 39 -16.06 2.31 -21.13
C ASN A 39 -17.29 1.61 -21.71
N PRO A 40 -18.02 2.21 -22.67
CA PRO A 40 -19.22 1.62 -23.25
C PRO A 40 -18.95 0.36 -24.08
N LEU A 41 -17.69 0.14 -24.50
CA LEU A 41 -17.26 -1.08 -25.15
C LEU A 41 -16.96 -2.21 -24.16
N GLU A 42 -16.93 -1.91 -22.86
CA GLU A 42 -16.68 -2.87 -21.78
C GLU A 42 -17.94 -2.99 -20.90
N ILE A 43 -18.07 -2.15 -19.87
CA ILE A 43 -19.12 -2.22 -18.85
C ILE A 43 -20.17 -1.10 -19.00
N GLY A 44 -19.77 0.09 -19.45
CA GLY A 44 -20.68 1.20 -19.78
C GLY A 44 -21.42 1.85 -18.61
N TRP A 45 -20.97 1.69 -17.36
CA TRP A 45 -21.65 2.28 -16.19
C TRP A 45 -21.53 3.81 -16.16
N LYS A 46 -22.64 4.47 -15.79
CA LYS A 46 -22.68 5.93 -15.59
C LYS A 46 -22.43 6.31 -14.14
N ASN A 47 -23.12 5.63 -13.22
CA ASN A 47 -22.94 5.73 -11.77
C ASN A 47 -23.08 4.34 -11.14
N TRP A 48 -22.49 4.11 -9.96
CA TRP A 48 -22.55 2.81 -9.29
C TRP A 48 -22.38 2.89 -7.77
N ILE A 49 -22.65 1.77 -7.09
CA ILE A 49 -22.33 1.57 -5.67
C ILE A 49 -21.00 0.81 -5.59
N ASN A 50 -20.03 1.36 -4.86
CA ASN A 50 -18.75 0.74 -4.61
C ASN A 50 -18.75 0.08 -3.23
N ALA A 51 -18.98 -1.24 -3.19
CA ALA A 51 -18.91 -2.02 -1.96
C ALA A 51 -17.44 -2.16 -1.53
N VAL A 52 -17.12 -1.71 -0.33
CA VAL A 52 -15.76 -1.77 0.23
C VAL A 52 -15.79 -2.55 1.55
N GLY A 53 -14.90 -3.54 1.68
CA GLY A 53 -14.76 -4.36 2.88
C GLY A 53 -14.05 -3.64 4.03
N ILE A 54 -14.60 -2.51 4.49
CA ILE A 54 -14.21 -1.86 5.75
C ILE A 54 -14.98 -2.54 6.88
N LEU A 55 -14.26 -2.94 7.93
CA LEU A 55 -14.82 -3.64 9.08
C LEU A 55 -15.41 -2.69 10.12
N TYR A 56 -16.21 -3.24 11.02
CA TYR A 56 -16.87 -2.51 12.10
C TYR A 56 -15.88 -1.91 13.10
N ASP A 57 -14.78 -2.61 13.36
CA ASP A 57 -13.66 -2.19 14.21
C ASP A 57 -12.69 -1.20 13.53
N GLU A 58 -13.08 -0.63 12.38
CA GLU A 58 -12.35 0.43 11.68
C GLU A 58 -13.14 1.77 11.63
N PRO A 59 -13.56 2.33 12.78
CA PRO A 59 -14.52 3.45 12.85
C PRO A 59 -14.04 4.71 12.11
N THR A 60 -12.73 5.00 12.15
CA THR A 60 -12.15 6.13 11.42
C THR A 60 -12.34 5.99 9.91
N ARG A 61 -12.25 4.76 9.36
CA ARG A 61 -12.43 4.50 7.93
C ARG A 61 -13.91 4.51 7.54
N LEU A 62 -14.79 3.98 8.37
CA LEU A 62 -16.25 4.03 8.17
C LEU A 62 -16.79 5.46 8.15
N ASN A 63 -16.34 6.27 9.11
CA ASN A 63 -16.79 7.65 9.27
C ASN A 63 -16.12 8.65 8.32
N ALA A 64 -15.14 8.20 7.53
CA ALA A 64 -14.44 9.07 6.58
C ALA A 64 -15.45 9.60 5.56
N LYS A 65 -15.60 10.92 5.43
CA LYS A 65 -16.55 11.52 4.48
C LYS A 65 -16.13 11.26 3.03
N GLN A 66 -17.09 10.88 2.19
CA GLN A 66 -16.84 10.73 0.76
C GLN A 66 -16.86 12.10 0.07
N LYS A 67 -15.86 12.38 -0.76
CA LYS A 67 -15.92 13.52 -1.71
C LYS A 67 -16.86 13.18 -2.86
N LYS A 68 -17.58 14.17 -3.39
CA LYS A 68 -18.49 13.99 -4.54
C LYS A 68 -17.78 13.25 -5.69
N ASP A 69 -18.39 12.18 -6.16
CA ASP A 69 -17.85 11.32 -7.21
C ASP A 69 -18.99 10.61 -7.98
N VAL A 70 -18.67 9.87 -9.04
CA VAL A 70 -19.60 9.07 -9.86
C VAL A 70 -20.07 7.78 -9.18
N PHE A 71 -19.60 7.51 -7.97
CA PHE A 71 -20.02 6.33 -7.20
C PHE A 71 -20.28 6.72 -5.75
N THR A 72 -21.10 5.94 -5.08
CA THR A 72 -21.32 6.01 -3.63
C THR A 72 -20.64 4.83 -2.97
N ARG A 73 -19.94 5.05 -1.85
CA ARG A 73 -19.36 3.94 -1.07
C ARG A 73 -20.44 3.28 -0.23
N TRP A 74 -20.38 1.94 -0.18
CA TRP A 74 -21.17 1.12 0.71
C TRP A 74 -20.24 0.24 1.53
N PHE A 75 -20.47 0.16 2.84
CA PHE A 75 -19.63 -0.59 3.78
C PHE A 75 -20.42 -1.74 4.41
N PRO A 76 -20.70 -2.82 3.65
CA PRO A 76 -21.58 -3.89 4.11
C PRO A 76 -21.10 -4.57 5.39
N LEU A 77 -19.78 -4.75 5.54
CA LEU A 77 -19.21 -5.38 6.73
C LEU A 77 -19.34 -4.49 7.96
N GLY A 78 -19.08 -3.19 7.83
CA GLY A 78 -19.29 -2.21 8.90
C GLY A 78 -20.76 -2.10 9.33
N GLU A 79 -21.69 -2.06 8.38
CA GLU A 79 -23.14 -2.01 8.66
C GLU A 79 -23.65 -3.26 9.39
N ASN A 80 -23.07 -4.43 9.09
CA ASN A 80 -23.42 -5.71 9.71
C ASN A 80 -22.56 -6.04 10.95
N LYS A 81 -21.83 -5.05 11.50
CA LYS A 81 -21.00 -5.20 12.70
C LYS A 81 -19.95 -6.33 12.60
N VAL A 82 -19.46 -6.62 11.39
CA VAL A 82 -18.43 -7.63 11.16
C VAL A 82 -17.07 -7.09 11.60
N THR A 83 -16.40 -7.81 12.51
CA THR A 83 -15.07 -7.48 13.05
C THR A 83 -13.98 -8.32 12.41
N ALA A 84 -12.72 -7.97 12.65
CA ALA A 84 -11.57 -8.76 12.23
C ALA A 84 -11.65 -10.21 12.74
N GLN A 85 -12.07 -10.42 13.99
CA GLN A 85 -12.25 -11.75 14.57
C GLN A 85 -13.26 -12.59 13.77
N ILE A 86 -14.40 -12.00 13.36
CA ILE A 86 -15.40 -12.71 12.56
C ILE A 86 -14.83 -13.11 11.18
N ILE A 87 -13.99 -12.25 10.59
CA ILE A 87 -13.30 -12.56 9.34
C ILE A 87 -12.30 -13.71 9.53
N ASP A 88 -11.53 -13.70 10.61
CA ASP A 88 -10.58 -14.77 10.93
C ASP A 88 -11.30 -16.11 11.14
N ASP A 89 -12.39 -16.12 11.90
CA ASP A 89 -13.23 -17.30 12.12
C ASP A 89 -13.84 -17.83 10.81
N PHE A 90 -14.24 -16.94 9.91
CA PHE A 90 -14.75 -17.30 8.58
C PHE A 90 -13.67 -17.98 7.75
N TRP A 91 -12.46 -17.45 7.73
CA TRP A 91 -11.33 -18.00 6.98
C TRP A 91 -10.80 -19.30 7.58
N ALA A 92 -10.80 -19.43 8.91
CA ALA A 92 -10.41 -20.66 9.61
C ALA A 92 -11.27 -21.87 9.22
N LYS A 93 -12.53 -21.64 8.83
CA LYS A 93 -13.47 -22.68 8.40
C LYS A 93 -13.39 -23.00 6.90
N LYS A 94 -12.56 -22.31 6.12
CA LYS A 94 -12.43 -22.60 4.68
C LYS A 94 -11.48 -23.76 4.44
N ASN A 95 -11.81 -24.55 3.43
CA ASN A 95 -10.98 -25.66 2.95
C ASN A 95 -9.79 -25.19 2.07
N PHE A 96 -9.56 -23.88 1.99
CA PHE A 96 -8.43 -23.31 1.28
C PHE A 96 -7.91 -22.09 2.05
N LYS A 97 -6.64 -21.77 1.84
CA LYS A 97 -5.97 -20.62 2.45
C LYS A 97 -5.55 -19.65 1.36
N LEU A 98 -5.75 -18.35 1.58
CA LEU A 98 -5.32 -17.31 0.64
C LEU A 98 -3.80 -17.18 0.52
N ASN A 99 -3.03 -17.85 1.40
CA ASN A 99 -1.58 -17.85 1.43
C ASN A 99 -0.96 -16.45 1.37
N LEU A 100 -1.60 -15.48 2.03
CA LEU A 100 -1.05 -14.15 2.19
C LEU A 100 -0.09 -14.17 3.38
N PRO A 101 1.18 -13.73 3.22
CA PRO A 101 2.11 -13.64 4.33
C PRO A 101 1.61 -12.65 5.38
N ILE A 102 1.55 -13.11 6.62
CA ILE A 102 1.21 -12.31 7.79
C ILE A 102 2.49 -12.14 8.59
N VAL A 103 2.86 -10.89 8.88
CA VAL A 103 3.98 -10.54 9.75
C VAL A 103 3.43 -9.61 10.83
N ARG A 104 3.61 -9.97 12.10
CA ARG A 104 3.12 -9.20 13.26
C ARG A 104 1.64 -8.80 13.13
N ASN A 105 0.79 -9.78 12.79
CA ASN A 105 -0.66 -9.61 12.56
C ASN A 105 -1.04 -8.65 11.42
N LYS A 106 -0.11 -8.31 10.52
CA LYS A 106 -0.38 -7.50 9.32
C LYS A 106 -0.14 -8.30 8.05
N THR A 107 -1.10 -8.22 7.12
CA THR A 107 -0.98 -8.82 5.79
C THR A 107 0.00 -8.04 4.91
N MET A 108 1.16 -8.63 4.62
CA MET A 108 2.27 -7.95 3.92
C MET A 108 1.93 -7.51 2.49
N TYR A 109 1.04 -8.26 1.83
CA TYR A 109 0.64 -8.03 0.44
C TYR A 109 -0.80 -7.53 0.27
N GLY A 110 -1.39 -6.92 1.31
CA GLY A 110 -2.70 -6.29 1.19
C GLY A 110 -2.72 -5.07 0.24
N ASN A 111 -1.56 -4.57 -0.18
CA ASN A 111 -1.38 -3.37 -1.02
C ASN A 111 -0.19 -3.57 -1.99
N CYS A 112 0.19 -2.51 -2.72
CA CYS A 112 1.43 -2.49 -3.52
C CYS A 112 2.63 -2.91 -2.65
N ASP A 113 3.59 -3.63 -3.22
CA ASP A 113 4.74 -4.21 -2.52
C ASP A 113 5.62 -3.15 -1.83
N GLY A 114 6.29 -2.27 -2.58
CA GLY A 114 7.22 -1.25 -2.08
C GLY A 114 6.62 0.15 -1.96
N CYS A 115 5.32 0.25 -1.66
CA CYS A 115 4.67 1.55 -1.50
C CYS A 115 5.35 2.38 -0.41
N PHE A 116 5.71 3.62 -0.72
CA PHE A 116 6.35 4.57 0.20
C PHE A 116 5.48 5.05 1.37
N LEU A 117 4.22 4.63 1.40
CA LEU A 117 3.31 4.82 2.54
C LEU A 117 3.35 3.65 3.53
N LYS A 118 4.10 2.59 3.21
CA LYS A 118 4.34 1.51 4.16
C LYS A 118 5.26 1.97 5.29
N SER A 119 5.08 1.30 6.41
CA SER A 119 5.95 1.39 7.57
C SER A 119 7.35 0.89 7.22
N GLU A 120 8.33 1.30 8.01
CA GLU A 120 9.73 0.95 7.76
C GLU A 120 9.97 -0.55 7.91
N ASP A 121 9.37 -1.17 8.93
CA ASP A 121 9.43 -2.63 9.14
C ASP A 121 8.92 -3.41 7.92
N GLN A 122 7.86 -2.94 7.26
CA GLN A 122 7.32 -3.59 6.07
C GLN A 122 8.22 -3.45 4.85
N LEU A 123 8.89 -2.31 4.70
CA LEU A 123 9.84 -2.08 3.61
C LEU A 123 11.16 -2.82 3.86
N ALA A 124 11.62 -2.88 5.12
CA ALA A 124 12.79 -3.67 5.52
C ALA A 124 12.55 -5.17 5.30
N MET A 125 11.37 -5.67 5.66
CA MET A 125 10.96 -7.04 5.33
C MET A 125 10.89 -7.29 3.82
N LEU A 126 10.36 -6.34 3.02
CA LEU A 126 10.38 -6.47 1.57
C LEU A 126 11.81 -6.56 1.02
N CYS A 127 12.71 -5.73 1.56
CA CYS A 127 14.13 -5.72 1.21
C CYS A 127 14.80 -7.08 1.46
N LYS A 128 14.55 -7.67 2.64
CA LYS A 128 15.15 -8.94 3.05
C LYS A 128 14.55 -10.17 2.36
N GLU A 129 13.22 -10.29 2.40
CA GLU A 129 12.53 -11.50 1.95
C GLU A 129 12.31 -11.52 0.43
N PHE A 130 12.24 -10.34 -0.21
CA PHE A 130 11.98 -10.20 -1.63
C PHE A 130 12.91 -9.18 -2.27
N PRO A 131 14.24 -9.41 -2.23
CA PRO A 131 15.24 -8.43 -2.65
C PRO A 131 15.06 -7.99 -4.10
N GLU A 132 14.63 -8.89 -5.00
CA GLU A 132 14.34 -8.54 -6.39
C GLU A 132 13.18 -7.54 -6.56
N LYS A 133 12.14 -7.66 -5.72
CA LYS A 133 11.03 -6.69 -5.73
C LYS A 133 11.48 -5.36 -5.18
N PHE A 134 12.25 -5.38 -4.08
CA PHE A 134 12.80 -4.16 -3.50
C PHE A 134 13.76 -3.46 -4.47
N LYS A 135 14.60 -4.22 -5.17
CA LYS A 135 15.54 -3.72 -6.16
C LYS A 135 14.85 -2.89 -7.23
N TRP A 136 13.70 -3.33 -7.75
CA TRP A 136 12.94 -2.54 -8.73
C TRP A 136 12.56 -1.14 -8.21
N TRP A 137 12.16 -1.02 -6.94
CA TRP A 137 11.88 0.28 -6.32
C TRP A 137 13.14 1.10 -6.08
N LEU A 138 14.22 0.45 -5.65
CA LEU A 138 15.52 1.08 -5.46
C LEU A 138 16.06 1.64 -6.77
N ASP A 139 16.06 0.85 -7.85
CA ASP A 139 16.52 1.24 -9.17
C ASP A 139 15.73 2.47 -9.67
N LEU A 140 14.40 2.46 -9.53
CA LEU A 140 13.55 3.60 -9.85
C LEU A 140 13.92 4.87 -9.08
N GLU A 141 14.27 4.72 -7.80
CA GLU A 141 14.69 5.85 -6.98
C GLU A 141 16.07 6.35 -7.43
N THR A 142 17.05 5.45 -7.54
CA THR A 142 18.44 5.75 -7.90
C THR A 142 18.60 6.34 -9.30
N GLU A 143 17.86 5.84 -10.29
CA GLU A 143 17.92 6.33 -11.67
C GLU A 143 17.18 7.68 -11.84
N HIS A 144 16.33 8.06 -10.89
CA HIS A 144 15.57 9.29 -11.00
C HIS A 144 16.40 10.52 -10.62
N LYS A 145 16.37 11.55 -11.46
CA LYS A 145 16.99 12.84 -11.13
C LYS A 145 16.14 13.60 -10.09
N HIS A 146 16.52 13.52 -8.82
CA HIS A 146 15.84 14.22 -7.73
C HIS A 146 16.03 15.74 -7.77
N ARG A 147 15.02 16.47 -7.31
CA ARG A 147 15.03 17.92 -7.13
C ARG A 147 14.86 18.24 -5.64
N GLY A 148 15.93 18.04 -4.87
CA GLY A 148 15.89 18.09 -3.41
C GLY A 148 15.27 16.84 -2.77
N ASP A 149 15.13 16.85 -1.44
CA ASP A 149 14.70 15.68 -0.66
C ASP A 149 13.25 15.24 -0.94
N TYR A 150 12.39 16.16 -1.36
CA TYR A 150 11.02 15.82 -1.78
C TYR A 150 10.95 15.17 -3.17
N GLY A 151 12.07 14.98 -3.85
CA GLY A 151 12.17 14.23 -5.10
C GLY A 151 12.23 12.71 -4.92
N TYR A 152 12.37 12.22 -3.68
CA TYR A 152 12.39 10.80 -3.33
C TYR A 152 10.98 10.27 -3.09
N PHE A 153 10.81 8.94 -3.09
CA PHE A 153 9.52 8.33 -2.77
C PHE A 153 9.05 8.70 -1.35
N ASN A 154 10.00 8.73 -0.41
CA ASN A 154 9.83 9.28 0.92
C ASN A 154 11.12 9.97 1.37
N HIS A 155 11.03 11.24 1.77
CA HIS A 155 12.19 12.03 2.16
C HIS A 155 12.91 11.53 3.42
N ASP A 156 12.16 10.99 4.39
CA ASP A 156 12.69 10.48 5.66
C ASP A 156 13.23 9.06 5.53
N ARG A 157 12.77 8.34 4.49
CA ARG A 157 13.04 6.91 4.28
C ARG A 157 13.36 6.64 2.82
N LYS A 158 14.52 7.10 2.40
CA LYS A 158 15.06 6.83 1.07
C LYS A 158 15.39 5.35 0.98
N MET A 159 15.05 4.71 -0.13
CA MET A 159 15.18 3.26 -0.33
C MET A 159 16.64 2.81 -0.20
N HIS A 160 17.59 3.59 -0.68
CA HIS A 160 19.02 3.25 -0.57
C HIS A 160 19.53 3.27 0.88
N LEU A 161 19.07 4.22 1.71
CA LEU A 161 19.43 4.26 3.14
C LEU A 161 18.79 3.09 3.88
N LEU A 162 17.55 2.75 3.54
CA LEU A 162 16.88 1.58 4.10
C LEU A 162 17.62 0.28 3.73
N LYS A 163 18.05 0.14 2.48
CA LYS A 163 18.84 -1.01 2.02
C LYS A 163 20.15 -1.14 2.81
N ASP A 164 20.90 -0.05 2.91
CA ASP A 164 22.16 -0.01 3.67
C ASP A 164 21.95 -0.32 5.17
N ASN A 165 20.86 0.13 5.77
CA ASN A 165 20.51 -0.22 7.14
C ASN A 165 20.21 -1.72 7.28
N VAL A 166 19.39 -2.28 6.40
CA VAL A 166 19.05 -3.72 6.41
C VAL A 166 20.30 -4.57 6.20
N ASP A 167 21.20 -4.19 5.29
CA ASP A 167 22.41 -4.95 4.98
C ASP A 167 23.44 -4.96 6.11
N ARG A 168 23.54 -3.84 6.85
CA ARG A 168 24.45 -3.72 8.00
C ARG A 168 23.94 -4.42 9.26
N GLN A 169 22.65 -4.71 9.32
CA GLN A 169 22.02 -5.30 10.49
C GLN A 169 22.05 -6.82 10.42
N GLN A 170 22.30 -7.46 11.56
CA GLN A 170 22.15 -8.91 11.68
C GLN A 170 20.67 -9.29 11.87
N ASP A 171 20.36 -10.56 11.63
CA ASP A 171 18.98 -11.06 11.56
C ASP A 171 18.13 -10.76 12.80
N TRP A 172 18.75 -10.64 13.98
CA TRP A 172 18.07 -10.34 15.26
C TRP A 172 17.24 -9.05 15.25
N VAL A 173 17.56 -8.09 14.37
CA VAL A 173 16.86 -6.81 14.28
C VAL A 173 15.39 -6.98 13.81
N PHE A 174 15.10 -8.04 13.06
CA PHE A 174 13.73 -8.36 12.63
C PHE A 174 12.91 -9.04 13.74
N ASP A 175 13.59 -9.64 14.72
CA ASP A 175 12.97 -10.33 15.85
C ASP A 175 12.66 -9.37 17.02
N GLN A 176 13.28 -8.20 17.06
CA GLN A 176 13.01 -7.20 18.10
C GLN A 176 11.81 -6.30 17.73
N GLN A 177 10.80 -6.28 18.60
CA GLN A 177 9.65 -5.38 18.48
C GLN A 177 10.10 -3.93 18.74
N GLY A 178 9.71 -3.00 17.86
CA GLY A 178 10.01 -1.58 18.01
C GLY A 178 11.31 -1.06 17.39
N TYR A 179 12.17 -1.93 16.82
CA TYR A 179 13.43 -1.47 16.21
C TYR A 179 13.20 -0.60 14.95
N PHE A 180 12.36 -1.04 14.03
CA PHE A 180 12.02 -0.30 12.79
C PHE A 180 10.84 0.68 12.98
N CYS A 181 10.81 1.35 14.13
CA CYS A 181 9.64 2.10 14.54
C CYS A 181 9.74 3.60 14.26
N GLN A 182 8.69 4.18 13.66
CA GLN A 182 8.59 5.61 13.42
C GLN A 182 7.88 6.32 14.57
N ALA A 183 8.66 6.93 15.46
CA ALA A 183 8.15 7.71 16.60
C ALA A 183 7.16 8.82 16.17
N ASN A 184 7.40 9.45 15.01
CA ASN A 184 6.65 10.61 14.55
C ASN A 184 5.37 10.28 13.76
N LEU A 185 5.13 9.01 13.41
CA LEU A 185 3.97 8.58 12.63
C LEU A 185 3.06 7.56 13.36
N GLY A 186 3.26 7.43 14.68
CA GLY A 186 2.34 6.70 15.56
C GLY A 186 2.46 5.18 15.49
N GLU A 187 3.55 4.64 14.94
CA GLU A 187 3.75 3.20 14.77
C GLU A 187 4.45 2.55 15.99
N CYS A 188 4.84 3.36 16.98
CA CYS A 188 5.52 2.93 18.20
C CYS A 188 4.53 2.79 19.35
N THR A 189 3.89 1.65 19.43
CA THR A 189 3.28 1.17 20.66
C THR A 189 4.18 0.06 21.19
N GLY A 190 5.08 0.44 22.11
CA GLY A 190 5.61 -0.51 23.09
C GLY A 190 4.50 -1.02 23.99
#